data_AF-A0A7K4HQP9-F1
#
_entry.id   AF-A0A7K4HQP9-F1
#
_cell.length_a   1.000
_cell.length_b   1.000
_cell.length_c   1.000
_cell.angle_alpha   90.00
_cell.angle_beta   90.00
_cell.angle_gamma   90.00
#
_symmetry.space_group_name_H-M   'P 1'
#
loop_
_entity.id
_entity.type
_entity.pdbx_description
1 polymer ?
#
loop_
_entity_poly.entity_id
_entity_poly.type
_entity_poly.pdbx_seq_one_letter_code
_entity_poly.pdbx_strand_id
1 'polypeptide(L)'
;MGCVEALKYEVLLRNCSFREYRDYIRKNYREFYDVMPGYRIFDLALIGVPPIPIGVDGDSVIFPYTKPCHGTFVLKVEGKDEVLRLRSQKK
;
A
#
# COMPACT_ATOMS: atom_id res chain seq x y z
N MET A 1 -10.36 -13.32 -14.33
CA MET A 1 -8.91 -13.39 -14.58
C MET A 1 -8.34 -12.01 -14.30
N GLY A 2 -7.81 -11.79 -13.09
CA GLY A 2 -7.24 -10.52 -12.68
C GLY A 2 -5.77 -10.47 -13.10
N CYS A 3 -5.47 -9.73 -14.16
CA CYS A 3 -4.11 -9.60 -14.67
C CYS A 3 -3.36 -8.53 -13.88
N VAL A 4 -2.59 -8.96 -12.88
CA VAL A 4 -1.66 -8.15 -12.08
C VAL A 4 -0.43 -7.70 -12.91
N GLU A 5 -0.23 -8.30 -14.09
CA GLU A 5 0.89 -8.02 -15.02
C GLU A 5 0.77 -6.67 -15.78
N ALA A 6 -0.38 -6.00 -15.73
CA ALA A 6 -0.61 -4.68 -16.34
C ALA A 6 -0.58 -3.50 -15.34
N LEU A 7 -0.25 -3.77 -14.07
CA LEU A 7 -0.27 -2.77 -13.03
C LEU A 7 0.97 -1.89 -13.15
N LYS A 8 0.77 -0.65 -13.61
CA LYS A 8 1.78 0.41 -13.50
C LYS A 8 2.03 0.66 -12.02
N TYR A 9 3.15 0.12 -11.53
CA TYR A 9 3.61 0.42 -10.19
C TYR A 9 4.75 1.43 -10.25
N GLU A 10 4.70 2.39 -9.35
CA GLU A 10 5.73 3.38 -9.14
C GLU A 10 6.35 3.14 -7.77
N VAL A 11 7.68 3.17 -7.69
CA VAL A 11 8.40 3.02 -6.43
C VAL A 11 8.64 4.41 -5.86
N LEU A 12 7.87 4.80 -4.85
CA LEU A 12 7.99 6.10 -4.20
C LEU A 12 9.20 6.18 -3.27
N LEU A 13 9.42 5.11 -2.51
CA LEU A 13 10.50 5.03 -1.54
C LEU A 13 11.16 3.66 -1.55
N ARG A 14 12.48 3.63 -1.36
CA ARG A 14 13.31 2.42 -1.37
C ARG A 14 14.08 2.32 -0.06
N ASN A 15 14.12 1.13 0.51
CA ASN A 15 14.87 0.82 1.73
C ASN A 15 14.51 1.72 2.92
N CYS A 16 13.21 1.81 3.23
CA CYS A 16 12.69 2.70 4.27
C CYS A 16 12.25 1.95 5.51
N SER A 17 12.38 2.58 6.67
CA SER A 17 11.84 2.03 7.91
C SER A 17 10.32 2.12 7.95
N PHE A 18 9.65 1.24 8.71
CA PHE A 18 8.20 1.29 8.91
C PHE A 18 7.71 2.66 9.43
N ARG A 19 8.54 3.36 10.21
CA ARG A 19 8.26 4.71 10.71
C ARG A 19 8.24 5.75 9.58
N GLU A 20 9.26 5.75 8.73
CA GLU A 20 9.38 6.66 7.58
C GLU A 20 8.20 6.49 6.62
N TYR A 21 7.85 5.24 6.33
CA TYR A 21 6.67 4.91 5.52
C TYR A 21 5.38 5.50 6.08
N ARG A 22 5.13 5.29 7.39
CA ARG A 22 3.91 5.78 8.06
C ARG A 22 3.83 7.30 8.02
N ASP A 23 4.94 7.96 8.30
CA ASP A 23 5.03 9.42 8.31
C ASP A 23 4.85 9.98 6.89
N TYR A 24 5.47 9.34 5.89
CA TYR A 24 5.32 9.69 4.48
C TYR A 24 3.85 9.61 4.03
N ILE A 25 3.15 8.52 4.35
CA ILE A 25 1.73 8.41 3.95
C ILE A 25 0.88 9.47 4.61
N ARG A 26 1.04 9.68 5.92
CA ARG A 26 0.23 10.64 6.67
C ARG A 26 0.48 12.09 6.25
N LYS A 27 1.70 12.41 5.79
CA LYS A 27 2.05 13.76 5.32
C LYS A 27 1.67 13.99 3.86
N ASN A 28 1.86 12.99 3.00
CA ASN A 28 1.68 13.14 1.56
C ASN A 28 0.25 12.84 1.09
N TYR A 29 -0.49 11.98 1.80
CA TYR A 29 -1.83 11.57 1.43
C TYR A 29 -2.85 11.92 2.52
N ARG A 30 -3.90 12.65 2.11
CA ARG A 30 -5.03 12.98 2.99
C ARG A 30 -5.96 11.79 3.22
N GLU A 31 -6.11 10.95 2.20
CA GLU A 31 -6.92 9.73 2.27
C GLU A 31 -6.00 8.54 2.53
N PHE A 32 -6.12 7.96 3.72
CA PHE A 32 -5.41 6.73 4.09
C PHE A 32 -6.30 5.81 4.93
N TYR A 33 -6.01 4.52 4.88
CA TYR A 33 -6.76 3.47 5.56
C TYR A 33 -5.80 2.59 6.35
N ASP A 34 -5.99 2.51 7.67
CA ASP A 34 -5.19 1.63 8.50
C ASP A 34 -5.70 0.19 8.38
N VAL A 35 -4.85 -0.72 7.91
CA VAL A 35 -5.16 -2.15 7.81
C VAL A 35 -4.38 -2.96 8.84
N MET A 36 -4.92 -4.12 9.20
CA MET A 36 -4.24 -5.08 10.06
C MET A 36 -3.15 -5.85 9.28
N PRO A 37 -2.06 -6.27 9.95
CA PRO A 37 -1.07 -7.16 9.36
C PRO A 37 -1.73 -8.45 8.87
N GLY A 38 -1.29 -8.96 7.72
CA GLY A 38 -1.92 -10.10 7.05
C GLY A 38 -3.05 -9.73 6.09
N TYR A 39 -3.40 -8.44 5.97
CA TYR A 39 -4.24 -7.96 4.88
C TYR A 39 -3.56 -8.24 3.53
N ARG A 40 -4.32 -8.75 2.56
CA ARG A 40 -3.83 -9.02 1.21
C ARG A 40 -4.28 -7.92 0.28
N ILE A 41 -3.33 -7.24 -0.36
CA ILE A 41 -3.58 -6.22 -1.39
C ILE A 41 -2.94 -6.70 -2.69
N PHE A 42 -3.68 -6.75 -3.79
CA PHE A 42 -3.21 -7.34 -5.07
C PHE A 42 -2.48 -8.70 -4.92
N ASP A 43 -3.04 -9.62 -4.12
CA ASP A 43 -2.43 -10.92 -3.78
C ASP A 43 -1.11 -10.87 -2.98
N LEU A 44 -0.64 -9.68 -2.61
CA LEU A 44 0.51 -9.50 -1.73
C LEU A 44 0.05 -9.39 -0.28
N ALA A 45 0.57 -10.27 0.58
CA ALA A 45 0.36 -10.17 2.01
C ALA A 45 1.19 -9.01 2.57
N LEU A 46 0.53 -8.05 3.21
CA LEU A 46 1.20 -6.94 3.85
C LEU A 46 1.88 -7.41 5.14
N ILE A 47 3.21 -7.31 5.13
CA ILE A 47 4.09 -7.65 6.24
C ILE A 47 4.56 -6.35 6.88
N GLY A 48 4.17 -6.13 8.13
CA GLY A 48 4.55 -4.94 8.87
C GLY A 48 3.94 -4.88 10.26
N VAL A 49 4.28 -3.82 10.99
CA VAL A 49 3.75 -3.57 12.34
C VAL A 49 2.36 -2.93 12.21
N PRO A 50 1.32 -3.41 12.92
CA PRO A 50 0.03 -2.71 12.99
C PRO A 50 0.15 -1.34 13.67
N PRO A 51 -0.69 -0.36 13.31
CA PRO A 51 -1.49 -0.29 12.09
C PRO A 51 -0.61 -0.02 10.86
N ILE A 52 -0.96 -0.64 9.72
CA ILE A 52 -0.30 -0.40 8.43
C ILE A 52 -1.18 0.60 7.67
N PRO A 53 -0.82 1.89 7.61
CA PRO A 53 -1.61 2.86 6.86
C PRO A 53 -1.43 2.59 5.37
N ILE A 54 -2.50 2.55 4.59
CA ILE A 54 -2.49 2.42 3.12
C ILE A 54 -2.98 3.74 2.57
N GLY A 55 -2.13 4.41 1.79
CA GLY A 55 -2.47 5.68 1.17
C GLY A 55 -3.37 5.43 -0.03
N VAL A 56 -4.32 6.33 -0.26
CA VAL A 56 -5.14 6.34 -1.47
C VAL A 56 -4.97 7.69 -2.14
N ASP A 57 -4.65 7.66 -3.42
CA ASP A 57 -4.41 8.83 -4.26
C ASP A 57 -5.25 8.70 -5.54
N GLY A 58 -6.49 9.18 -5.48
CA GLY A 58 -7.46 9.01 -6.54
C GLY A 58 -7.76 7.53 -6.81
N ASP A 59 -7.24 7.03 -7.93
CA ASP A 59 -7.38 5.64 -8.39
C ASP A 59 -6.15 4.77 -8.06
N SER A 60 -5.16 5.33 -7.36
CA SER A 60 -3.95 4.63 -6.94
C SER A 60 -3.98 4.30 -5.45
N VAL A 61 -3.35 3.18 -5.09
CA VAL A 61 -3.11 2.79 -3.70
C VAL A 61 -1.61 2.75 -3.41
N ILE A 62 -1.25 3.15 -2.21
CA ILE A 62 0.12 3.25 -1.74
C ILE A 62 0.29 2.33 -0.54
N PHE A 63 1.16 1.33 -0.67
CA PHE A 63 1.37 0.32 0.37
C PHE A 63 2.85 -0.04 0.54
N PRO A 64 3.23 -0.61 1.70
CA PRO A 64 4.60 -1.02 1.94
C PRO A 64 4.79 -2.44 1.42
N TYR A 65 5.85 -2.66 0.66
CA TYR A 65 6.24 -3.96 0.17
C TYR A 65 7.62 -4.35 0.69
N THR A 66 7.64 -5.33 1.60
CA THR A 66 8.87 -5.79 2.24
C THR A 66 9.42 -6.98 1.47
N LYS A 67 10.56 -6.80 0.79
CA LYS A 67 11.32 -7.92 0.22
C LYS A 67 12.39 -8.38 1.22
N PRO A 68 12.48 -9.68 1.56
CA PRO A 68 13.44 -10.20 2.55
C PRO A 68 14.90 -9.95 2.16
N CYS A 69 15.20 -9.80 0.86
CA CYS A 69 16.54 -9.59 0.35
C CYS A 69 16.94 -8.11 0.18
N HIS A 70 15.98 -7.20 -0.02
CA HIS A 70 16.24 -5.82 -0.46
C HIS A 70 15.65 -4.75 0.47
N GLY A 71 14.98 -5.14 1.55
CA GLY A 71 14.36 -4.24 2.52
C GLY A 71 12.92 -3.85 2.17
N THR A 72 12.42 -2.81 2.83
CA THR A 72 11.05 -2.32 2.66
C THR A 72 10.97 -1.23 1.61
N PHE A 73 10.03 -1.39 0.70
CA PHE A 73 9.72 -0.47 -0.39
C PHE A 73 8.34 0.13 -0.18
N VAL A 74 8.11 1.29 -0.78
CA VAL A 74 6.78 1.90 -0.83
C VAL A 74 6.37 1.97 -2.28
N LEU A 75 5.32 1.23 -2.60
CA LEU A 75 4.81 1.10 -3.95
C LEU A 75 3.51 1.88 -4.08
N LYS A 76 3.39 2.65 -5.14
CA LYS A 76 2.14 3.23 -5.63
C LYS A 76 1.68 2.39 -6.81
N VAL A 77 0.46 1.87 -6.75
CA VAL A 77 -0.10 1.01 -7.78
C VAL A 77 -1.45 1.55 -8.18
N GLU A 78 -1.67 1.76 -9.48
CA GLU A 78 -2.98 2.11 -10.02
C GLU A 78 -3.92 0.90 -9.94
N GLY A 79 -5.04 1.02 -9.22
CA GLY A 79 -5.98 -0.08 -9.02
C GLY A 79 -7.32 0.38 -8.48
N LYS A 80 -8.21 0.77 -9.40
CA LYS A 80 -9.56 1.27 -9.05
C LYS A 80 -10.34 0.28 -8.20
N ASP A 81 -10.29 -1.00 -8.55
CA ASP A 81 -10.99 -2.07 -7.81
C ASP A 81 -10.51 -2.19 -6.35
N GLU A 82 -9.21 -2.09 -6.11
CA GLU A 82 -8.65 -2.16 -4.74
C GLU A 82 -8.98 -0.88 -3.96
N VAL A 83 -8.94 0.30 -4.58
CA VAL A 83 -9.44 1.54 -3.96
C VAL A 83 -10.90 1.39 -3.55
N LEU A 84 -11.75 0.87 -4.44
CA LEU A 84 -13.17 0.64 -4.18
C LEU A 84 -13.39 -0.37 -3.05
N ARG A 85 -12.56 -1.42 -2.97
CA ARG A 85 -12.56 -2.37 -1.84
C ARG A 85 -12.18 -1.72 -0.52
N LEU A 86 -11.09 -0.94 -0.49
CA LEU A 86 -10.63 -0.23 0.71
C LEU A 86 -11.69 0.76 1.19
N ARG A 87 -12.34 1.48 0.25
CA ARG A 87 -13.47 2.38 0.55
C ARG A 87 -14.70 1.63 1.06
N SER A 88 -14.99 0.44 0.51
CA SER A 88 -16.15 -0.36 0.91
C SER A 88 -16.00 -1.02 2.28
N GLN A 89 -14.77 -1.32 2.72
CA GLN A 89 -14.52 -1.84 4.08
C GLN A 89 -14.80 -0.83 5.20
N LYS A 90 -15.05 0.44 4.88
CA LYS A 90 -15.43 1.48 5.86
C LYS A 90 -16.93 1.49 6.24
N LYS A 91 -17.73 0.50 5.82
CA LYS A 91 -19.15 0.39 6.20
C LYS A 91 -19.37 -0.57 7.36
#